data_AF-A0A7W0KX83-F1
#
_entry.id   AF-A0A7W0KX83-F1
#
_cell.length_a   1.000
_cell.length_b   1.000
_cell.length_c   1.000
_cell.angle_alpha   90.00
_cell.angle_beta   90.00
_cell.angle_gamma   90.00
#
_symmetry.space_group_name_H-M   'P 1'
#
loop_
_entity.id
_entity.type
_entity.pdbx_description
1 polymer ?
#
loop_
_entity_poly.entity_id
_entity_poly.type
_entity_poly.pdbx_seq_one_letter_code
_entity_poly.pdbx_strand_id
1 'polypeptide(L)' 'MPVGPPDSCAELAATVDDLVCPLQPRRFSAVGQWYGDFSAISDGEVLALLA' A
#
# COMPACT_ATOMS: atom_id res chain seq x y z
N MET A 1 -0.89 2.56 -5.49
CA MET A 1 -0.28 2.14 -4.20
C MET A 1 1.11 2.75 -4.07
N PRO A 2 1.56 3.21 -2.89
CA PRO A 2 2.90 3.81 -2.76
C PRO A 2 4.05 2.80 -2.90
N VAL A 3 3.88 1.61 -2.33
CA VAL A 3 4.89 0.54 -2.33
C VAL A 3 4.21 -0.83 -2.31
N GLY A 4 4.78 -1.83 -2.98
CA GLY A 4 4.26 -3.19 -2.96
C GLY A 4 5.26 -4.25 -3.44
N PRO A 5 5.04 -5.53 -3.14
CA PRO A 5 5.80 -6.64 -3.72
C PRO A 5 5.68 -6.69 -5.25
N PRO A 6 6.76 -6.99 -5.99
CA PRO A 6 6.71 -7.04 -7.46
C PRO A 6 5.71 -8.04 -8.03
N ASP A 7 5.57 -9.20 -7.39
CA ASP A 7 4.63 -10.27 -7.74
C ASP A 7 3.18 -9.82 -7.55
N SER A 8 2.82 -9.27 -6.39
CA SER A 8 1.48 -8.72 -6.16
C SER A 8 1.15 -7.56 -7.10
N CYS A 9 2.13 -6.72 -7.43
CA CYS A 9 1.94 -5.65 -8.42
C CYS A 9 1.68 -6.23 -9.82
N ALA A 10 2.40 -7.27 -10.22
CA ALA A 10 2.19 -7.93 -11.51
C ALA A 10 0.80 -8.59 -11.59
N GLU A 11 0.35 -9.23 -10.52
CA GLU A 11 -1.00 -9.81 -10.43
C GLU A 11 -2.09 -8.74 -10.54
N LEU A 12 -1.96 -7.65 -9.79
CA LEU A 12 -2.93 -6.54 -9.83
C LEU A 12 -2.97 -5.86 -11.20
N ALA A 13 -1.80 -5.61 -11.81
CA ALA A 13 -1.69 -4.99 -13.12
C ALA A 13 -2.41 -5.78 -14.22
N ALA A 14 -2.62 -7.09 -14.04
CA ALA A 14 -3.39 -7.90 -14.99
C ALA A 14 -4.91 -7.72 -14.87
N THR A 15 -5.40 -7.08 -13.81
CA THR A 15 -6.83 -6.97 -13.46
C THR A 15 -7.38 -5.54 -13.47
N VAL A 16 -6.53 -4.54 -13.69
CA VAL A 16 -6.90 -3.12 -13.67
C VAL A 16 -6.42 -2.44 -14.95
N ASP A 17 -7.09 -1.37 -15.36
CA ASP A 17 -6.66 -0.59 -16.52
C ASP A 17 -5.30 0.09 -16.28
N ASP A 18 -5.10 0.64 -15.07
CA ASP A 18 -3.87 1.34 -14.68
C ASP A 18 -3.42 0.96 -13.27
N LEU A 19 -2.15 0.57 -13.13
CA LEU A 19 -1.49 0.37 -11.84
C LEU A 19 -0.35 1.38 -11.65
N VAL A 20 -0.51 2.26 -10.67
CA VAL A 20 0.57 3.15 -10.21
C VAL A 20 1.16 2.60 -8.92
N CYS A 21 2.33 1.99 -9.01
CA CYS A 21 3.14 1.54 -7.87
C CYS A 21 4.61 1.93 -8.07
N PRO A 22 5.03 3.13 -7.57
CA PRO A 22 6.33 3.69 -7.90
C PRO A 22 7.49 2.96 -7.21
N LEU A 23 7.26 2.27 -6.09
CA LEU A 23 8.28 1.50 -5.38
C LEU A 23 7.92 0.00 -5.32
N GLN A 24 8.70 -0.82 -6.03
CA GLN A 24 8.52 -2.28 -6.09
C GLN A 24 9.83 -3.01 -5.74
N PRO A 25 10.20 -3.05 -4.46
CA PRO A 25 11.49 -3.58 -4.03
C PRO A 25 11.51 -5.11 -4.12
N ARG A 26 12.58 -5.68 -4.68
CA ARG A 26 12.76 -7.14 -4.79
C ARG A 26 12.77 -7.88 -3.45
N ARG A 27 13.17 -7.19 -2.37
CA ARG A 27 13.08 -7.69 -1.00
C ARG A 27 12.01 -6.87 -0.29
N PHE A 28 10.84 -7.47 -0.14
CA PHE A 28 9.71 -6.87 0.54
C PHE A 28 9.35 -7.75 1.74
N SER A 29 9.47 -7.23 2.96
CA SER A 29 9.16 -8.00 4.17
C SER A 29 7.83 -7.55 4.78
N ALA A 30 7.63 -6.24 4.95
CA ALA A 30 6.39 -5.68 5.48
C ALA A 30 6.09 -4.32 4.86
N VAL A 31 4.83 -3.89 4.89
CA VAL A 31 4.42 -2.55 4.46
C VAL A 31 5.00 -1.48 5.39
N GLY A 32 4.92 -1.70 6.71
CA GLY A 32 5.30 -0.73 7.73
C GLY A 32 6.78 -0.33 7.71
N GLN A 33 7.68 -1.15 7.15
CA GLN A 33 9.12 -0.82 7.07
C GLN A 33 9.41 0.44 6.23
N TRP A 34 8.45 0.87 5.40
CA TRP A 34 8.57 2.00 4.49
C TRP A 34 7.98 3.31 5.04
N TYR A 35 7.41 3.28 6.25
CA TYR A 35 6.79 4.43 6.88
C TYR A 35 7.52 4.76 8.19
N GLY A 36 7.83 6.05 8.39
CA GLY A 36 8.39 6.52 9.67
C GLY A 36 7.38 6.44 10.83
N ASP A 37 6.09 6.53 10.50
CA ASP A 37 4.97 6.30 11.41
C ASP A 37 4.01 5.30 10.76
N PHE A 38 3.83 4.15 11.42
CA PHE A 38 2.90 3.10 11.02
C PHE A 38 1.96 2.73 12.16
N SER A 39 1.62 3.72 13.00
CA SER A 39 0.61 3.57 14.03
C SER A 39 -0.75 3.24 13.43
N ALA A 40 -1.53 2.43 14.15
CA ALA A 40 -2.87 2.08 13.75
C ALA A 40 -3.78 3.31 13.86
N ILE A 41 -4.59 3.56 12.83
CA ILE A 41 -5.70 4.51 12.88
C ILE A 41 -6.93 3.83 13.47
N SER A 42 -7.62 4.50 14.39
CA SER A 42 -8.86 3.98 15.00
C SER A 42 -10.08 4.14 14.10
N ASP A 43 -11.10 3.29 14.28
CA ASP A 43 -12.37 3.40 13.56
C ASP A 43 -13.01 4.80 13.70
N GLY A 44 -12.89 5.43 14.88
CA GLY A 44 -13.39 6.78 15.12
C GLY A 44 -12.68 7.85 14.27
N GLU A 45 -11.37 7.74 14.13
CA GLU A 45 -10.59 8.63 13.25
C GLU A 45 -10.92 8.39 11.78
N VAL A 46 -11.11 7.14 11.35
CA VAL A 46 -11.58 6.83 9.99
C VAL A 46 -12.92 7.48 9.72
N LEU A 47 -13.89 7.30 10.62
CA LEU A 47 -15.24 7.85 10.45
C LEU A 47 -15.23 9.38 10.41
N ALA A 48 -14.38 10.03 11.20
CA ALA A 48 -14.24 11.48 11.19
C ALA A 48 -13.69 12.02 9.86
N LEU A 49 -12.82 11.28 9.16
CA LEU A 49 -12.28 11.66 7.84
C LEU A 49 -13.27 11.47 6.68
N LEU A 50 -14.33 10.69 6.89
CA LEU A 50 -15.35 10.41 5.88
C LEU A 50 -16.58 11.33 5.95
N ALA A 51 -16.70 12.14 7.01
CA ALA A 51 -17.80 13.09 7.23
C ALA A 51 -17.64 14.38 6.41
#